data_AF-A0A1G6PHK0-F1
#
_entry.id   AF-A0A1G6PHK0-F1
#
_cell.length_a   1.000
_cell.length_b   1.000
_cell.length_c   1.000
_cell.angle_alpha   90.00
_cell.angle_beta   90.00
_cell.angle_gamma   90.00
#
_symmetry.space_group_name_H-M   'P 1'
#
loop_
_entity.id
_entity.type
_entity.pdbx_description
1 polymer ?
#
loop_
_entity_poly.entity_id
_entity_poly.type
_entity_poly.pdbx_seq_one_letter_code
_entity_poly.pdbx_strand_id
1 'polypeptide(L)'
;MDTVKFLRIPLSMIDYVGDLDAFQGLTAEQLASLPDEYTPDETAGIVASLRFAAEHPEFDFAALLPGISASNGQIHVFLVKIYRSFQEAGLAPA
;
A
#
# COMPACT_ATOMS: atom_id res chain seq x y z
N MET A 1 -2.17 6.53 17.24
CA MET A 1 -2.69 6.88 15.90
C MET A 1 -1.54 6.81 14.87
N ASP A 2 -0.65 5.82 14.96
CA ASP A 2 0.54 5.73 14.09
C ASP A 2 0.35 4.81 12.89
N THR A 3 -0.73 4.01 12.87
CA THR A 3 -0.99 2.99 11.85
C THR A 3 -1.21 3.56 10.46
N VAL A 4 -1.57 4.84 10.30
CA VAL A 4 -1.74 5.46 8.97
C VAL A 4 -0.48 6.18 8.48
N LYS A 5 0.53 6.35 9.34
CA LYS A 5 1.76 7.11 9.02
C LYS A 5 2.51 6.51 7.83
N PHE A 6 2.55 5.17 7.74
CA PHE A 6 3.27 4.47 6.70
C PHE A 6 2.45 4.33 5.40
N LEU A 7 1.16 4.70 5.38
CA LEU A 7 0.36 4.70 4.14
C LEU A 7 0.94 5.63 3.08
N ARG A 8 1.67 6.68 3.46
CA ARG A 8 2.33 7.57 2.49
C ARG A 8 3.26 6.84 1.51
N ILE A 9 3.85 5.72 1.92
CA ILE A 9 4.79 4.93 1.10
C ILE A 9 4.06 4.22 -0.04
N PRO A 10 3.08 3.33 0.21
CA PRO A 10 2.31 2.75 -0.88
C PRO A 10 1.51 3.83 -1.64
N LEU A 11 1.01 4.87 -0.97
CA LEU A 11 0.27 5.94 -1.66
C LEU A 11 1.15 6.74 -2.63
N SER A 12 2.44 6.97 -2.36
CA SER A 12 3.33 7.62 -3.32
C SER A 12 3.58 6.78 -4.57
N MET A 13 3.34 5.46 -4.52
CA MET A 13 3.44 4.61 -5.69
C MET A 13 2.35 4.87 -6.73
N ILE A 14 1.23 5.49 -6.33
CA ILE A 14 0.11 5.81 -7.23
C ILE A 14 0.55 6.72 -8.38
N ASP A 15 1.45 7.68 -8.10
CA ASP A 15 2.00 8.57 -9.13
C ASP A 15 2.81 7.84 -10.22
N TYR A 16 3.31 6.64 -9.90
CA TYR A 16 4.10 5.80 -10.82
C TYR A 16 3.25 4.73 -11.51
N VAL A 17 2.09 4.41 -10.93
CA VAL A 17 1.15 3.42 -11.44
C VAL A 17 0.10 4.16 -12.25
N GLY A 18 0.44 4.45 -13.52
CA GLY A 18 -0.40 5.28 -14.40
C GLY A 18 -1.85 4.79 -14.55
N ASP A 19 -2.09 3.48 -14.41
CA ASP A 19 -3.44 2.89 -14.38
C ASP A 19 -3.58 1.99 -13.13
N LEU A 20 -4.32 2.50 -12.14
CA LEU A 20 -4.60 1.79 -10.88
C LEU A 20 -5.51 0.57 -11.07
N ASP A 21 -6.38 0.59 -12.07
CA ASP A 21 -7.29 -0.52 -12.34
C ASP A 21 -6.51 -1.69 -12.95
N ALA A 22 -5.53 -1.39 -13.81
CA ALA A 22 -4.62 -2.38 -14.41
C ALA A 22 -3.57 -2.94 -13.43
N PHE A 23 -3.22 -2.22 -12.36
CA PHE A 23 -2.25 -2.65 -11.36
C PHE A 23 -2.62 -4.02 -10.77
N GLN A 24 -1.68 -4.96 -10.68
CA GLN A 24 -1.93 -6.32 -10.15
C GLN A 24 -1.29 -6.57 -8.78
N GLY A 25 -0.58 -5.59 -8.22
CA GLY A 25 0.25 -5.78 -7.03
C GLY A 25 1.73 -5.59 -7.34
N LEU A 26 2.55 -5.79 -6.32
CA LEU A 26 4.00 -5.73 -6.41
C LEU A 26 4.55 -7.07 -6.91
N THR A 27 5.58 -6.99 -7.73
CA THR A 27 6.34 -8.17 -8.16
C THR A 27 7.25 -8.68 -7.05
N ALA A 28 7.67 -9.94 -7.13
CA ALA A 28 8.64 -10.51 -6.20
C ALA A 28 9.96 -9.74 -6.17
N GLU A 29 10.39 -9.18 -7.31
CA GLU A 29 11.61 -8.36 -7.41
C GLU A 29 11.47 -7.04 -6.62
N GLN A 30 10.34 -6.36 -6.76
CA GLN A 30 10.04 -5.13 -5.98
C GLN A 30 9.91 -5.40 -4.48
N LEU A 31 9.41 -6.58 -4.10
CA LEU A 31 9.33 -6.97 -2.69
C LEU A 31 10.71 -7.36 -2.14
N ALA A 32 11.56 -7.97 -2.96
CA ALA A 32 12.92 -8.35 -2.59
C ALA A 32 13.84 -7.15 -2.37
N SER A 33 13.55 -5.99 -2.98
CA SER A 33 14.31 -4.74 -2.76
C SER A 33 13.86 -3.95 -1.53
N LEU A 34 12.75 -4.32 -0.87
CA LEU A 34 12.27 -3.61 0.33
C LEU A 34 13.35 -3.47 1.43
N PRO A 35 14.17 -4.49 1.74
CA PRO A 35 15.21 -4.37 2.76
C PRO A 35 16.33 -3.37 2.44
N ASP A 36 16.50 -3.02 1.15
CA ASP A 36 17.48 -2.02 0.73
C ASP A 36 16.98 -0.59 0.97
N GLU A 37 15.65 -0.41 1.00
CA GLU A 37 14.99 0.90 1.12
C GLU A 37 14.40 1.15 2.52
N TYR A 38 14.00 0.10 3.24
CA TYR A 38 13.28 0.19 4.50
C TYR A 38 13.87 -0.74 5.55
N THR A 39 13.96 -0.23 6.78
CA THR A 39 14.31 -1.07 7.93
C THR A 39 13.21 -2.11 8.22
N PRO A 40 13.51 -3.17 8.98
CA PRO A 40 12.49 -4.15 9.40
C PRO A 40 11.32 -3.50 10.15
N ASP A 41 11.59 -2.50 10.99
CA ASP A 41 10.56 -1.78 11.75
C ASP A 41 9.66 -0.94 10.82
N GLU A 42 10.23 -0.28 9.80
CA GLU A 42 9.46 0.45 8.80
C GLU A 42 8.63 -0.50 7.94
N THR A 43 9.18 -1.65 7.55
CA THR A 43 8.47 -2.70 6.82
C THR A 43 7.27 -3.21 7.62
N ALA A 44 7.45 -3.47 8.92
CA ALA A 44 6.35 -3.84 9.81
C ALA A 44 5.29 -2.73 9.91
N GLY A 45 5.72 -1.47 9.94
CA GLY A 45 4.84 -0.30 9.88
C GLY A 45 4.02 -0.22 8.60
N ILE A 46 4.64 -0.46 7.44
CA ILE A 46 3.97 -0.52 6.12
C ILE A 46 2.92 -1.63 6.12
N VAL A 47 3.28 -2.83 6.59
CA VAL A 47 2.35 -3.97 6.68
C VAL A 47 1.15 -3.64 7.58
N ALA A 48 1.37 -3.02 8.73
CA ALA A 48 0.29 -2.61 9.63
C ALA A 48 -0.63 -1.55 8.99
N SER A 49 -0.06 -0.58 8.26
CA SER A 49 -0.82 0.41 7.48
C SER A 49 -1.67 -0.23 6.39
N LEU A 50 -1.07 -1.15 5.62
CA LEU A 50 -1.75 -1.84 4.52
C LEU A 50 -2.89 -2.74 5.04
N ARG A 51 -2.66 -3.43 6.16
CA ARG A 51 -3.71 -4.19 6.84
C ARG A 51 -4.86 -3.29 7.29
N PHE A 52 -4.55 -2.17 7.94
CA PHE A 52 -5.58 -1.19 8.32
C PHE A 52 -6.38 -0.72 7.10
N ALA A 53 -5.70 -0.41 5.98
CA ALA A 53 -6.40 0.01 4.78
C ALA A 53 -7.35 -1.07 4.24
N ALA A 54 -6.93 -2.34 4.26
CA ALA A 54 -7.76 -3.46 3.82
C ALA A 54 -8.96 -3.74 4.74
N GLU A 55 -8.84 -3.45 6.03
CA GLU A 55 -9.91 -3.64 7.03
C GLU A 55 -10.90 -2.46 7.09
N HIS A 56 -10.51 -1.28 6.56
CA HIS A 56 -11.27 -0.03 6.65
C HIS A 56 -11.53 0.63 5.27
N PRO A 57 -12.36 0.03 4.41
CA PRO A 57 -12.70 0.60 3.10
C PRO A 57 -13.43 1.95 3.18
N GLU A 58 -14.03 2.26 4.33
CA GLU A 58 -14.72 3.53 4.60
C GLU A 58 -13.75 4.71 4.89
N PHE A 59 -12.48 4.42 5.14
CA PHE A 59 -11.49 5.46 5.40
C PHE A 59 -11.24 6.30 4.15
N ASP A 60 -11.16 7.62 4.31
CA ASP A 60 -10.95 8.57 3.22
C ASP A 60 -9.45 8.67 2.88
N PHE A 61 -8.96 7.70 2.10
CA PHE A 61 -7.60 7.70 1.57
C PHE A 61 -7.39 8.80 0.54
N ALA A 62 -8.44 9.21 -0.19
CA ALA A 62 -8.35 10.31 -1.16
C ALA A 62 -7.99 11.64 -0.47
N ALA A 63 -8.47 11.87 0.76
CA ALA A 63 -8.07 13.04 1.56
C ALA A 63 -6.55 13.08 1.88
N LEU A 64 -5.85 11.95 1.83
CA LEU A 64 -4.40 11.88 2.02
C LEU A 64 -3.60 12.24 0.76
N LEU A 65 -4.26 12.31 -0.40
CA LEU A 65 -3.64 12.52 -1.72
C LEU A 65 -4.29 13.71 -2.45
N PRO A 66 -4.08 14.96 -1.97
CA PRO A 66 -4.60 16.12 -2.65
C PRO A 66 -3.98 16.25 -4.04
N GLY A 67 -4.80 16.19 -5.10
CA GLY A 67 -4.38 16.36 -6.49
C GLY A 67 -4.39 15.08 -7.35
N ILE A 68 -4.63 13.92 -6.75
CA ILE A 68 -4.81 12.67 -7.49
C ILE A 68 -6.26 12.56 -7.99
N SER A 69 -6.44 12.13 -9.25
CA SER A 69 -7.77 11.96 -9.87
C SER A 69 -8.44 10.61 -9.55
N ALA A 70 -7.77 9.74 -8.80
CA ALA A 70 -8.28 8.44 -8.41
C ALA A 70 -9.38 8.56 -7.35
N SER A 71 -10.44 7.77 -7.50
CA SER A 71 -11.49 7.65 -6.49
C SER A 71 -10.98 6.93 -5.23
N ASN A 72 -11.62 7.18 -4.08
CA ASN A 72 -11.29 6.46 -2.84
C ASN A 72 -11.35 4.93 -3.01
N GLY A 73 -12.33 4.43 -3.78
CA GLY A 73 -12.45 3.01 -4.09
C GLY A 73 -11.27 2.45 -4.88
N GLN A 74 -10.77 3.18 -5.87
CA GLN A 74 -9.57 2.79 -6.64
C GLN A 74 -8.33 2.76 -5.74
N ILE A 75 -8.15 3.78 -4.89
CA ILE A 75 -7.05 3.84 -3.93
C ILE A 75 -7.12 2.67 -2.95
N HIS A 76 -8.29 2.38 -2.40
CA HIS A 76 -8.49 1.24 -1.51
C HIS A 76 -8.14 -0.10 -2.20
N VAL A 77 -8.67 -0.35 -3.40
CA VAL A 77 -8.36 -1.57 -4.17
C VAL A 77 -6.86 -1.69 -4.44
N PHE A 78 -6.21 -0.57 -4.79
CA PHE A 78 -4.77 -0.51 -4.99
C PHE A 78 -3.99 -0.91 -3.72
N LEU A 79 -4.33 -0.34 -2.56
CA LEU A 79 -3.71 -0.68 -1.28
C LEU A 79 -3.92 -2.16 -0.90
N VAL A 80 -5.11 -2.69 -1.15
CA VAL A 80 -5.43 -4.12 -0.93
C VAL A 80 -4.56 -5.02 -1.83
N LYS A 81 -4.34 -4.65 -3.09
CA LYS A 81 -3.46 -5.41 -4.00
C LYS A 81 -2.00 -5.41 -3.49
N ILE A 82 -1.50 -4.28 -2.98
CA ILE A 82 -0.18 -4.22 -2.35
C ILE A 82 -0.14 -5.14 -1.12
N TYR A 83 -1.15 -5.05 -0.23
CA TYR A 83 -1.21 -5.89 0.96
C TYR A 83 -1.14 -7.38 0.61
N ARG A 84 -1.94 -7.82 -0.38
CA ARG A 84 -1.90 -9.20 -0.87
C ARG A 84 -0.54 -9.61 -1.39
N SER A 85 0.17 -8.72 -2.08
CA SER A 85 1.54 -8.99 -2.56
C SER A 85 2.48 -9.28 -1.39
N PHE A 86 2.36 -8.56 -0.28
CA PHE A 86 3.12 -8.84 0.94
C PHE A 86 2.74 -10.18 1.58
N GLN A 87 1.44 -10.54 1.59
CA GLN A 87 0.98 -11.82 2.10
C GLN A 87 1.54 -12.99 1.30
N GLU A 88 1.49 -12.90 -0.03
CA GLU A 88 2.01 -13.92 -0.96
C GLU A 88 3.53 -14.11 -0.82
N ALA A 89 4.26 -13.04 -0.54
CA ALA A 89 5.71 -13.10 -0.27
C ALA A 89 6.07 -13.55 1.16
N GLY A 90 5.08 -13.79 2.03
CA GLY A 90 5.31 -14.15 3.44
C GLY A 90 5.82 -13.00 4.32
N LEU A 91 5.68 -11.76 3.85
CA LEU A 91 6.07 -10.53 4.55
C LEU A 91 4.93 -9.95 5.40
N ALA A 92 3.71 -10.44 5.22
CA ALA A 92 2.53 -10.09 6.00
C ALA A 92 1.73 -11.35 6.40
N PRO A 93 0.98 -11.30 7.51
CA PRO A 93 0.06 -12.39 7.87
C PRO A 93 -1.06 -12.52 6.84
N ALA A 94 -1.47 -13.76 6.56
CA ALA A 94 -2.58 -14.11 5.67
C ALA A 94 -3.95 -13.64 6.19
#